data_AF-A0A2Z6LZK4-F1
#
_entry.id   AF-A0A2Z6LZK4-F1
#
_cell.length_a   1.000
_cell.length_b   1.000
_cell.length_c   1.000
_cell.angle_alpha   90.00
_cell.angle_beta   90.00
_cell.angle_gamma   90.00
#
_symmetry.space_group_name_H-M   'P 1'
#
loop_
_entity.id
_entity.type
_entity.pdbx_description
1 polymer ?
#
loop_
_entity_poly.entity_id
_entity_poly.type
_entity_poly.pdbx_seq_one_letter_code
_entity_poly.pdbx_strand_id
1 'polypeptide(L)'
;MSRFEEFREAVKSRAADSVVDSEGKNWEENARCVADGNEVMQFHCLGSAEDGGSHGGWLFPERKGSAICTFSGSGGAHEYGGGGKGKQAMLVCRVVAGRVLKQIGFLDSLLDKRVGFDSVSGENGELLVFDSRAVLPCFLIIYSV
;
A
#
# COMPACT_ATOMS: atom_id res chain seq x y z
N MET A 1 11.09 1.77 -12.18
CA MET A 1 10.65 3.18 -12.15
C MET A 1 9.49 3.43 -13.11
N SER A 2 9.62 3.21 -14.43
CA SER A 2 8.52 3.42 -15.41
C SER A 2 7.16 2.85 -14.97
N ARG A 3 7.12 1.58 -14.53
CA ARG A 3 5.86 0.93 -14.10
C ARG A 3 5.16 1.61 -12.91
N PHE A 4 5.92 2.19 -11.98
CA PHE A 4 5.37 2.89 -10.81
C PHE A 4 4.77 4.24 -11.22
N GLU A 5 5.49 4.99 -12.06
CA GLU A 5 5.02 6.27 -12.60
C GLU A 5 3.78 6.09 -13.49
N GLU A 6 3.78 5.07 -14.36
CA GLU A 6 2.61 4.69 -15.17
C GLU A 6 1.40 4.35 -14.29
N PHE A 7 1.59 3.56 -13.24
CA PHE A 7 0.52 3.22 -12.30
C PHE A 7 0.00 4.47 -11.59
N ARG A 8 0.90 5.35 -11.15
CA ARG A 8 0.55 6.61 -10.48
C ARG A 8 -0.27 7.53 -11.38
N GLU A 9 0.13 7.73 -12.64
CA GLU A 9 -0.66 8.53 -13.58
C GLU A 9 -2.03 7.88 -13.87
N ALA A 10 -2.08 6.54 -13.96
CA ALA A 10 -3.36 5.84 -14.11
C ALA A 10 -4.28 6.02 -12.89
N VAL A 11 -3.75 6.02 -11.66
CA VAL A 11 -4.51 6.32 -10.43
C VAL A 11 -5.06 7.75 -10.46
N LYS A 12 -4.21 8.73 -10.78
CA LYS A 12 -4.62 10.15 -10.87
C LYS A 12 -5.73 10.37 -11.89
N SER A 13 -5.63 9.75 -13.07
CA SER A 13 -6.68 9.80 -14.10
C SER A 13 -8.00 9.23 -13.59
N ARG A 14 -7.98 8.02 -13.01
CA ARG A 14 -9.19 7.37 -12.47
C ARG A 14 -9.84 8.19 -11.36
N ALA A 15 -9.04 8.85 -10.52
CA ALA A 15 -9.53 9.71 -9.46
C ALA A 15 -10.19 10.97 -10.03
N ALA A 16 -9.61 11.58 -11.07
CA ALA A 16 -10.18 12.74 -11.74
C ALA A 16 -11.52 12.42 -12.41
N ASP A 17 -11.63 11.26 -13.07
CA ASP A 17 -12.86 10.83 -13.74
C ASP A 17 -14.01 10.59 -12.74
N SER A 18 -13.72 10.02 -11.57
CA SER A 18 -14.74 9.79 -10.52
C SER A 18 -15.35 11.07 -9.92
N VAL A 19 -14.73 12.24 -10.11
CA VAL A 19 -15.27 13.53 -9.67
C VAL A 19 -16.41 13.99 -10.59
N VAL A 20 -16.45 13.54 -11.84
CA VAL A 20 -17.45 13.95 -12.84
C VAL A 20 -18.78 13.21 -12.65
N ASP A 21 -18.74 11.99 -12.12
CA ASP A 21 -19.92 11.12 -11.99
C ASP A 21 -20.70 11.28 -10.67
N SER A 22 -20.13 11.97 -9.67
CA SER A 22 -20.74 12.13 -8.34
C SER A 22 -21.03 13.60 -8.05
N GLU A 23 -22.29 14.00 -8.20
CA GLU A 23 -22.79 15.31 -7.76
C GLU A 23 -22.51 15.52 -6.25
N GLY A 24 -21.37 16.15 -5.95
CA GLY A 24 -21.20 17.02 -4.78
C GLY A 24 -20.75 16.41 -3.44
N LYS A 25 -20.27 15.15 -3.35
CA LYS A 25 -19.86 14.59 -2.04
C LYS A 25 -18.44 14.02 -1.89
N ASN A 26 -17.65 13.82 -2.95
CA ASN A 26 -16.39 13.06 -2.85
C ASN A 26 -15.18 13.73 -3.57
N TRP A 27 -15.11 15.06 -3.56
CA TRP A 27 -14.00 15.77 -4.21
C TRP A 27 -12.84 16.05 -3.24
N GLU A 28 -13.12 16.38 -1.98
CA GLU A 28 -12.12 16.65 -0.93
C GLU A 28 -11.35 15.38 -0.54
N GLU A 29 -12.03 14.24 -0.44
CA GLU A 29 -11.41 12.97 -0.07
C GLU A 29 -10.42 12.47 -1.16
N ASN A 30 -10.67 12.84 -2.41
CA ASN A 30 -9.85 12.44 -3.56
C ASN A 30 -8.84 13.51 -4.02
N ALA A 31 -8.82 14.69 -3.40
CA ALA A 31 -7.95 15.80 -3.83
C ALA A 31 -6.46 15.40 -3.87
N ARG A 32 -5.98 14.66 -2.86
CA ARG A 32 -4.60 14.14 -2.84
C ARG A 32 -4.39 13.07 -3.91
N CYS A 33 -5.36 12.19 -4.09
CA CYS A 33 -5.31 11.16 -5.12
C CYS A 33 -5.18 11.76 -6.55
N VAL A 34 -5.88 12.86 -6.84
CA VAL A 34 -5.78 13.57 -8.13
C VAL A 34 -4.43 14.30 -8.27
N ALA A 35 -3.92 14.90 -7.18
CA ALA A 35 -2.70 15.69 -7.21
C ALA A 35 -1.43 14.84 -7.39
N ASP A 36 -1.26 13.81 -6.55
CA ASP A 36 -0.05 12.99 -6.50
C ASP A 36 -0.30 11.48 -6.53
N GLY A 37 -1.56 11.02 -6.58
CA GLY A 37 -1.88 9.59 -6.46
C GLY A 37 -1.98 9.12 -5.01
N ASN A 38 -2.04 10.04 -4.05
CA ASN A 38 -2.03 9.77 -2.62
C ASN A 38 -0.77 8.98 -2.24
N GLU A 39 0.39 9.51 -2.64
CA GLU A 39 1.69 8.89 -2.37
C GLU A 39 2.05 8.98 -0.87
N VAL A 40 2.45 7.84 -0.29
CA VAL A 40 2.86 7.73 1.12
C VAL A 40 4.15 6.94 1.26
N MET A 41 4.90 7.18 2.34
CA MET A 41 6.04 6.34 2.71
C MET A 41 5.59 5.29 3.71
N GLN A 42 5.84 4.02 3.42
CA GLN A 42 5.41 2.90 4.25
C GLN A 42 6.54 1.90 4.46
N PHE A 43 6.47 1.16 5.55
CA PHE A 43 7.38 0.08 5.90
C PHE A 43 6.86 -1.26 5.40
N HIS A 44 7.77 -2.12 4.93
CA HIS A 44 7.48 -3.51 4.58
C HIS A 44 8.54 -4.41 5.21
N CYS A 45 8.13 -5.29 6.12
CA CYS A 45 9.07 -6.16 6.84
C CYS A 45 9.51 -7.33 5.94
N LEU A 46 10.82 -7.61 5.93
CA LEU A 46 11.40 -8.76 5.24
C LEU A 46 11.67 -9.93 6.18
N GLY A 47 11.65 -9.69 7.51
CA GLY A 47 11.95 -10.69 8.54
C GLY A 47 13.44 -10.77 8.88
N SER A 48 13.85 -11.94 9.42
CA SER A 48 15.22 -12.19 9.88
C SER A 48 16.23 -12.03 8.75
N ALA A 49 17.29 -11.26 8.98
CA ALA A 49 18.38 -11.10 8.02
C ALA A 49 19.38 -12.27 8.06
N GLU A 50 19.33 -13.10 9.11
CA GLU A 50 20.31 -14.17 9.38
C GLU A 50 19.84 -15.54 8.91
N ASP A 51 18.53 -15.76 8.84
CA ASP A 51 17.96 -17.01 8.37
C ASP A 51 17.74 -16.90 6.86
N GLY A 52 18.70 -17.39 6.08
CA GLY A 52 18.61 -17.55 4.62
C GLY A 52 17.56 -18.58 4.19
N GLY A 53 16.38 -18.55 4.82
CA GLY A 53 15.25 -19.42 4.60
C GLY A 53 14.62 -19.17 3.23
N SER A 54 15.02 -19.98 2.28
CA SER A 54 14.46 -20.12 0.93
C SER A 54 12.93 -20.23 0.96
N HIS A 55 12.23 -19.21 0.47
CA HIS A 55 11.25 -19.30 -0.62
C HIS A 55 10.90 -17.89 -1.14
N GLY A 56 11.71 -17.39 -2.08
CA GLY A 56 11.33 -16.47 -3.14
C GLY A 56 10.48 -15.24 -2.77
N GLY A 57 11.15 -14.11 -2.51
CA GLY A 57 10.52 -12.81 -2.69
C GLY A 57 11.00 -11.71 -1.75
N TRP A 58 12.23 -11.22 -1.94
CA TRP A 58 12.49 -9.79 -1.72
C TRP A 58 11.59 -8.91 -2.62
N LEU A 59 10.91 -9.57 -3.58
CA LEU A 59 9.89 -9.08 -4.47
C LEU A 59 8.53 -9.41 -3.87
N PHE A 60 7.67 -8.40 -3.86
CA PHE A 60 6.26 -8.50 -3.57
C PHE A 60 5.64 -9.76 -4.18
N PRO A 61 4.76 -10.48 -3.47
CA PRO A 61 4.15 -11.69 -3.98
C PRO A 61 3.41 -11.36 -5.28
N GLU A 62 3.95 -11.81 -6.41
CA GLU A 62 3.33 -11.69 -7.73
C GLU A 62 2.38 -12.88 -7.94
N ARG A 63 1.60 -13.22 -6.90
CA ARG A 63 0.56 -14.25 -6.97
C ARG A 63 -0.75 -13.56 -7.30
N LYS A 64 -1.45 -14.07 -8.32
CA LYS A 64 -2.78 -13.58 -8.70
C LYS A 64 -3.71 -13.67 -7.48
N GLY A 65 -4.02 -12.53 -6.85
CA GLY A 65 -4.84 -12.43 -5.63
C GLY A 65 -4.11 -12.18 -4.31
N SER A 66 -2.78 -11.99 -4.29
CA SER A 66 -2.07 -11.56 -3.07
C SER A 66 -2.00 -10.04 -2.96
N ALA A 67 -2.42 -9.50 -1.81
CA ALA A 67 -2.19 -8.11 -1.45
C ALA A 67 -0.80 -7.93 -0.83
N ILE A 68 -0.21 -6.76 -1.03
CA ILE A 68 1.01 -6.34 -0.35
C ILE A 68 0.59 -5.54 0.88
N CYS A 69 0.96 -6.02 2.06
CA CYS A 69 0.76 -5.29 3.30
C CYS A 69 1.96 -4.37 3.58
N THR A 70 1.66 -3.11 3.86
CA THR A 70 2.63 -2.08 4.23
C THR A 70 2.13 -1.30 5.44
N PHE A 71 3.02 -0.68 6.20
CA PHE A 71 2.69 -0.09 7.49
C PHE A 71 3.17 1.35 7.60
N SER A 72 2.41 2.22 8.25
CA SER A 72 2.85 3.60 8.54
C SER A 72 3.94 3.66 9.60
N GLY A 73 4.12 2.60 10.40
CA GLY A 73 5.13 2.51 11.45
C GLY A 73 5.98 1.24 11.37
N SER A 74 7.27 1.37 11.69
CA SER A 74 8.22 0.26 11.70
C SER A 74 7.91 -0.80 12.76
N GLY A 75 7.38 -0.39 13.92
CA GLY A 75 6.94 -1.32 14.97
C GLY A 75 5.84 -2.27 14.48
N GLY A 76 4.78 -1.72 13.88
CA GLY A 76 3.70 -2.53 13.27
C GLY A 76 4.22 -3.46 12.18
N ALA A 77 5.11 -2.98 11.32
CA ALA A 77 5.75 -3.82 10.30
C ALA A 77 6.57 -4.95 10.93
N HIS A 78 7.35 -4.67 11.97
CA HIS A 78 8.16 -5.66 12.67
C HIS A 78 7.30 -6.76 13.30
N GLU A 79 6.25 -6.39 14.02
CA GLU A 79 5.30 -7.32 14.63
C GLU A 79 4.62 -8.19 13.56
N TYR A 80 4.20 -7.60 12.44
CA TYR A 80 3.62 -8.35 11.32
C TYR A 80 4.60 -9.35 10.69
N GLY A 81 5.90 -9.02 10.68
CA GLY A 81 6.97 -9.92 10.27
C GLY A 81 7.31 -11.01 11.29
N GLY A 82 6.57 -11.11 12.40
CA GLY A 82 6.72 -12.14 13.42
C GLY A 82 7.52 -11.73 14.65
N GLY A 83 7.88 -10.45 14.81
CA GLY A 83 8.52 -9.96 16.04
C GLY A 83 9.91 -10.58 16.32
N GLY A 84 10.64 -10.95 15.26
CA GLY A 84 11.88 -11.70 15.36
C GLY A 84 13.00 -10.95 16.10
N LYS A 85 13.79 -11.64 16.91
CA LYS A 85 14.95 -11.05 17.60
C LYS A 85 16.20 -11.05 16.72
N GLY A 86 17.24 -10.31 17.12
CA GLY A 86 18.52 -10.32 16.42
C GLY A 86 18.53 -9.37 15.22
N LYS A 87 19.34 -9.67 14.19
CA LYS A 87 19.43 -8.81 13.00
C LYS A 87 18.22 -9.02 12.09
N GLN A 88 17.51 -7.94 11.83
CA GLN A 88 16.28 -7.89 11.06
C GLN A 88 16.43 -6.94 9.87
N ALA A 89 15.61 -7.14 8.84
CA ALA A 89 15.56 -6.26 7.68
C ALA A 89 14.13 -5.77 7.37
N MET A 90 14.01 -4.52 6.95
CA MET A 90 12.76 -3.96 6.42
C MET A 90 13.03 -2.98 5.28
N LEU A 91 12.07 -2.84 4.37
CA LEU A 91 12.09 -1.83 3.33
C LEU A 91 11.30 -0.60 3.78
N VAL A 92 11.80 0.58 3.40
CA VAL A 92 10.97 1.78 3.30
C VAL A 92 10.60 1.95 1.84
N CYS A 93 9.31 1.92 1.56
CA CYS A 93 8.75 1.98 0.23
C CYS A 93 7.98 3.29 0.04
N ARG A 94 8.08 3.86 -1.16
CA ARG A 94 7.08 4.82 -1.64
C ARG A 94 5.90 4.04 -2.20
N VAL A 95 4.68 4.36 -1.77
CA VAL A 95 3.46 3.63 -2.12
C VAL A 95 2.44 4.61 -2.68
N VAL A 96 1.85 4.28 -3.84
CA VAL A 96 0.67 4.97 -4.38
C VAL A 96 -0.55 4.36 -3.70
N ALA A 97 -1.11 5.02 -2.69
CA ALA A 97 -2.30 4.52 -2.00
C ALA A 97 -3.57 4.67 -2.84
N GLY A 98 -3.61 5.66 -3.73
CA GLY A 98 -4.77 5.99 -4.53
C GLY A 98 -6.01 6.25 -3.68
N ARG A 99 -7.17 5.79 -4.14
CA ARG A 99 -8.42 5.82 -3.39
C ARG A 99 -8.42 4.68 -2.38
N VAL A 100 -8.47 5.02 -1.10
CA VAL A 100 -8.31 4.07 0.00
C VAL A 100 -9.67 3.72 0.60
N LEU A 101 -10.01 2.43 0.60
CA LEU A 101 -11.17 1.93 1.33
C LEU A 101 -10.79 1.72 2.81
N LYS A 102 -11.51 2.35 3.73
CA LYS A 102 -11.34 2.09 5.17
C LYS A 102 -12.13 0.84 5.55
N GLN A 103 -11.49 -0.14 6.20
CA GLN A 103 -12.14 -1.42 6.58
C GLN A 103 -13.48 -1.26 7.33
N ILE A 104 -13.59 -0.26 8.22
CA ILE A 104 -14.81 0.07 8.98
C ILE A 104 -16.01 0.43 8.09
N GLY A 105 -15.80 0.81 6.83
CA GLY A 105 -16.85 1.16 5.85
C GLY A 105 -17.09 0.13 4.75
N PHE A 106 -16.58 -1.11 4.89
CA PHE A 106 -16.60 -2.11 3.81
C PHE A 106 -18.03 -2.46 3.35
N LEU A 107 -19.00 -2.53 4.25
CA LEU A 107 -20.40 -2.84 3.92
C LEU A 107 -21.12 -1.69 3.22
N ASP A 108 -20.93 -0.45 3.67
CA ASP A 108 -21.52 0.74 3.02
C ASP A 108 -20.91 0.99 1.63
N SER A 109 -19.61 0.73 1.48
CA SER A 109 -18.89 0.95 0.22
C SER A 109 -19.17 -0.13 -0.83
N LEU A 110 -19.53 -1.37 -0.42
CA LEU A 110 -19.95 -2.43 -1.35
C LEU A 110 -21.32 -2.15 -1.98
N LEU A 111 -22.18 -1.37 -1.30
CA LEU A 111 -23.45 -0.93 -1.85
C LEU A 111 -23.26 0.18 -2.89
N ASP A 112 -22.21 0.99 -2.75
CA ASP A 112 -21.83 2.06 -3.68
C ASP A 112 -20.91 1.55 -4.81
N LYS A 113 -21.39 0.50 -5.50
CA LYS A 113 -20.73 -0.30 -6.56
C LYS A 113 -20.18 0.47 -7.77
N ARG A 114 -20.21 1.81 -7.76
CA ARG A 114 -19.74 2.70 -8.82
C ARG A 114 -18.31 3.20 -8.63
N VAL A 115 -17.73 3.14 -7.43
CA VAL A 115 -16.37 3.66 -7.17
C VAL A 115 -15.40 2.52 -6.87
N GLY A 116 -14.45 2.28 -7.77
CA GLY A 116 -13.35 1.33 -7.54
C GLY A 116 -12.29 1.92 -6.62
N PHE A 117 -11.79 1.14 -5.67
CA PHE A 117 -10.69 1.52 -4.78
C PHE A 117 -9.36 0.95 -5.26
N ASP A 118 -8.27 1.64 -4.96
CA ASP A 118 -6.91 1.23 -5.33
C ASP A 118 -6.19 0.49 -4.19
N SER A 119 -6.61 0.73 -2.93
CA SER A 119 -6.07 0.08 -1.73
C SER A 119 -7.08 0.00 -0.59
N VAL A 120 -6.73 -0.76 0.47
CA VAL A 120 -7.52 -0.89 1.70
C VAL A 120 -6.68 -0.51 2.89
N SER A 121 -7.18 0.39 3.73
CA SER A 121 -6.59 0.69 5.03
C SER A 121 -7.18 -0.22 6.10
N GLY A 122 -6.29 -0.93 6.81
CA GLY A 122 -6.60 -1.79 7.94
C GLY A 122 -6.45 -1.07 9.28
N GLU A 123 -6.54 -1.84 10.36
CA GLU A 123 -6.26 -1.35 11.70
C GLU A 123 -4.74 -1.15 11.89
N ASN A 124 -4.32 -0.37 12.89
CA ASN A 124 -2.90 -0.20 13.26
C ASN A 124 -1.97 0.37 12.17
N GLY A 125 -2.52 1.15 11.22
CA GLY A 125 -1.72 1.81 10.18
C GLY A 125 -1.33 0.89 9.01
N GLU A 126 -2.03 -0.23 8.85
CA GLU A 126 -1.92 -1.12 7.71
C GLU A 126 -2.50 -0.51 6.43
N LEU A 127 -1.80 -0.71 5.32
CA LEU A 127 -2.25 -0.41 3.97
C LEU A 127 -1.99 -1.60 3.06
N LEU A 128 -3.07 -2.19 2.56
CA LEU A 128 -3.07 -3.29 1.61
C LEU A 128 -3.24 -2.76 0.20
N VAL A 129 -2.25 -3.02 -0.66
CA VAL A 129 -2.31 -2.69 -2.10
C VAL A 129 -2.36 -3.97 -2.93
N PHE A 130 -3.13 -3.96 -4.02
CA PHE A 130 -3.38 -5.16 -4.84
C PHE A 130 -2.54 -5.22 -6.11
N ASP A 131 -1.88 -4.12 -6.49
CA ASP A 131 -1.01 -4.03 -7.65
C ASP A 131 0.43 -3.76 -7.18
N SER A 132 1.37 -4.64 -7.55
CA SER A 132 2.78 -4.48 -7.17
C SER A 132 3.43 -3.23 -7.77
N ARG A 133 2.87 -2.69 -8.85
CA ARG A 133 3.32 -1.41 -9.43
C ARG A 133 3.05 -0.22 -8.51
N ALA A 134 2.15 -0.36 -7.53
CA ALA A 134 1.87 0.67 -6.55
C ALA A 134 3.02 0.85 -5.55
N VAL A 135 4.01 -0.04 -5.50
CA VAL A 135 5.07 -0.02 -4.49
C VAL A 135 6.45 0.14 -5.14
N LEU A 136 7.19 1.14 -4.69
CA LEU A 136 8.57 1.39 -5.07
C LEU A 136 9.47 1.29 -3.83
N PRO A 137 10.30 0.24 -3.71
CA PRO A 137 11.32 0.17 -2.67
C PRO A 137 12.31 1.34 -2.80
N CYS A 138 12.56 2.05 -1.70
CA CYS A 138 13.46 3.21 -1.69
C CYS A 138 14.71 2.94 -0.85
N PHE A 139 14.54 2.36 0.34
CA PHE A 139 15.62 2.13 1.28
C PHE A 139 15.52 0.76 1.92
N LEU A 140 16.66 0.10 2.11
CA LEU A 140 16.80 -1.10 2.94
C LEU A 140 17.32 -0.68 4.32
N ILE A 141 16.59 -1.07 5.36
CA ILE A 141 17.00 -0.88 6.75
C ILE A 141 17.39 -2.24 7.30
N ILE A 142 18.62 -2.33 7.82
CA ILE A 142 19.07 -3.46 8.65
C ILE A 142 19.15 -2.93 10.08
N TYR A 143 18.47 -3.59 11.00
CA TYR A 143 18.37 -3.18 12.40
C TYR A 143 18.53 -4.37 13.32
N SER A 144 18.74 -4.10 14.61
CA SER A 144 18.75 -5.12 15.65
C SER A 144 17.66 -4.81 16.67
N VAL A 145 16.99 -5.87 17.13
CA VAL A 145 15.92 -5.84 18.13
C VAL A 145 16.41 -6.48 19.41
#